data_AF-A0ABD1T224-F1
#
_entry.id   AF-A0ABD1T224-F1
#
_cell.length_a   1.000
_cell.length_b   1.000
_cell.length_c   1.000
_cell.angle_alpha   90.00
_cell.angle_beta   90.00
_cell.angle_gamma   90.00
#
_symmetry.space_group_name_H-M   'P 1'
#
loop_
_entity.id
_entity.type
_entity.pdbx_description
1 polymer ?
#
loop_
_entity_poly.entity_id
_entity_poly.type
_entity_poly.pdbx_seq_one_letter_code
_entity_poly.pdbx_strand_id
1 'polypeptide(L)'
;MEGGLILLCKYISDTLPIKVSAGGDLNSVLQKLCDNWNSLEVDTILLRYCVPGHDRCFLRNEEEFRNMISLISAFELKFVDISVSDSKTVSLDCKTVSHDCDTVFGNEGSAITTYCSSTNSRALLSSSWSSVITHVGQRWYICATVSKVSGFCYIRKLVNEHSCPIVLRKEKSERLSCKVISGLIVDILREKPTLCSNDIVLHFLTNYGYTISYEKAWKALERAKGLIFGDASESFKQLHWYIEAARSFNHGSHIDLEVDQVSKRFQRLFVSYHACIHGFNHCRPVLFIDGTFLKGRFKGILLSATAKNGNQGLYPLAYAVVDSENYDNWLWFLEQLRSIVQSNRELTFVSDRNVGLMEALPKAFLYIESFFLFTTP
;
A
#
# COMPACT_ATOMS: atom_id res chain seq x y z
N MET A 1 -33.35 12.02 34.22
CA MET A 1 -33.90 11.04 33.26
C MET A 1 -32.73 10.37 32.58
N GLU A 2 -32.56 9.07 32.80
CA GLU A 2 -31.40 8.28 32.37
C GLU A 2 -31.18 8.38 30.85
N GLY A 3 -30.12 9.10 30.45
CA GLY A 3 -29.70 9.24 29.06
C GLY A 3 -29.01 7.97 28.58
N GLY A 4 -29.76 7.04 27.99
CA GLY A 4 -29.21 5.88 27.31
C GLY A 4 -29.05 6.15 25.82
N LEU A 5 -27.91 5.76 25.25
CA LEU A 5 -27.66 5.80 23.80
C LEU A 5 -28.60 4.83 23.08
N ILE A 6 -29.17 5.24 21.95
CA ILE A 6 -29.94 4.37 21.06
C ILE A 6 -29.16 4.10 19.77
N LEU A 7 -28.92 2.84 19.47
CA LEU A 7 -28.34 2.39 18.21
C LEU A 7 -29.47 2.07 17.23
N LEU A 8 -29.52 2.75 16.10
CA LEU A 8 -30.47 2.48 15.02
C LEU A 8 -29.81 1.54 14.02
N CYS A 9 -29.92 0.23 14.28
CA CYS A 9 -29.30 -0.80 13.47
C CYS A 9 -30.12 -1.04 12.20
N LYS A 10 -29.53 -0.89 11.02
CA LYS A 10 -30.16 -1.02 9.70
C LYS A 10 -29.62 -2.25 9.00
N TYR A 11 -30.48 -3.21 8.66
CA TYR A 11 -30.15 -4.40 7.89
C TYR A 11 -31.11 -4.50 6.71
N ILE A 12 -30.58 -4.50 5.49
CA ILE A 12 -31.35 -4.51 4.24
C ILE A 12 -32.33 -3.32 4.19
N SER A 13 -33.62 -3.53 4.47
CA SER A 13 -34.67 -2.51 4.48
C SER A 13 -35.24 -2.23 5.87
N ASP A 14 -34.79 -2.96 6.88
CA ASP A 14 -35.37 -2.91 8.23
C ASP A 14 -34.44 -2.19 9.21
N THR A 15 -35.04 -1.48 10.17
CA THR A 15 -34.33 -0.76 11.23
C THR A 15 -34.76 -1.27 12.60
N LEU A 16 -33.80 -1.71 13.42
CA LEU A 16 -33.97 -2.17 14.79
C LEU A 16 -33.32 -1.17 15.76
N PRO A 17 -34.11 -0.47 16.60
CA PRO A 17 -33.56 0.36 17.66
C PRO A 17 -33.11 -0.48 18.87
N ILE A 18 -31.84 -0.36 19.25
CA ILE A 18 -31.26 -1.02 20.44
C ILE A 18 -30.83 0.05 21.44
N LYS A 19 -31.43 0.07 22.63
CA LYS A 19 -30.98 0.91 23.74
C LYS A 19 -29.76 0.29 24.43
N VAL A 20 -28.69 1.06 24.57
CA VAL A 20 -27.45 0.70 25.28
C VAL A 20 -27.44 1.40 26.63
N SER A 21 -27.40 0.61 27.70
CA SER A 21 -27.26 1.08 29.09
C SER A 21 -25.80 1.35 29.45
N ALA A 22 -25.56 2.09 30.54
CA ALA A 22 -24.22 2.27 31.08
C ALA A 22 -23.58 0.91 31.38
N GLY A 23 -22.46 0.61 30.71
CA GLY A 23 -21.78 -0.69 30.81
C GLY A 23 -22.23 -1.77 29.82
N GLY A 24 -23.04 -1.43 28.80
CA GLY A 24 -23.34 -2.36 27.70
C GLY A 24 -22.09 -2.79 26.93
N ASP A 25 -22.08 -4.02 26.45
CA ASP A 25 -21.01 -4.63 25.66
C ASP A 25 -21.45 -4.87 24.20
N LEU A 26 -20.49 -5.09 23.30
CA LEU A 26 -20.77 -5.36 21.89
C LEU A 26 -21.51 -6.69 21.72
N ASN A 27 -21.16 -7.70 22.51
CA ASN A 27 -21.79 -9.03 22.44
C ASN A 27 -23.30 -9.02 22.68
N SER A 28 -23.79 -8.23 23.65
CA SER A 28 -25.23 -8.09 23.89
C SER A 28 -25.95 -7.40 22.74
N VAL A 29 -25.28 -6.49 22.02
CA VAL A 29 -25.81 -5.88 20.79
C VAL A 29 -25.87 -6.94 19.68
N LEU A 30 -24.80 -7.71 19.45
CA LEU A 30 -24.76 -8.76 18.44
C LEU A 30 -25.83 -9.83 18.66
N GLN A 31 -26.04 -10.28 19.91
CA GLN A 31 -27.10 -11.23 20.25
C GLN A 31 -28.48 -10.68 19.92
N LYS A 32 -28.79 -9.43 20.28
CA LYS A 32 -30.07 -8.79 19.93
C LYS A 32 -30.28 -8.66 18.41
N LEU A 33 -29.20 -8.51 17.63
CA LEU A 33 -29.29 -8.47 16.17
C LEU A 33 -29.60 -9.85 15.60
N CYS A 34 -28.96 -10.90 16.10
CA CYS A 34 -29.25 -12.29 15.73
C CYS A 34 -30.66 -12.72 16.13
N ASP A 35 -31.12 -12.36 17.33
CA ASP A 35 -32.47 -12.67 17.82
C ASP A 35 -33.56 -12.03 16.95
N ASN A 36 -33.28 -10.85 16.38
CA ASN A 36 -34.22 -10.13 15.54
C ASN A 36 -34.15 -10.55 14.06
N TRP A 37 -32.95 -10.85 13.55
CA TRP A 37 -32.73 -11.26 12.17
C TRP A 37 -32.10 -12.65 12.13
N ASN A 38 -32.95 -13.67 12.03
CA ASN A 38 -32.59 -15.10 12.01
C ASN A 38 -31.57 -15.50 10.92
N SER A 39 -31.32 -14.65 9.91
CA SER A 39 -30.32 -14.88 8.86
C SER A 39 -28.90 -14.46 9.27
N LEU A 40 -28.72 -13.80 10.42
CA LEU A 40 -27.44 -13.33 10.91
C LEU A 40 -26.83 -14.31 11.92
N GLU A 41 -25.54 -14.56 11.79
CA GLU A 41 -24.75 -15.27 12.79
C GLU A 41 -23.73 -14.30 13.41
N VAL A 42 -23.49 -14.43 14.72
CA VAL A 42 -22.63 -13.52 15.49
C VAL A 42 -21.25 -13.35 14.84
N ASP A 43 -20.66 -14.44 14.35
CA ASP A 43 -19.33 -14.46 13.74
C ASP A 43 -19.27 -13.87 12.32
N THR A 44 -20.42 -13.59 11.71
CA THR A 44 -20.51 -13.11 10.33
C THR A 44 -21.05 -11.69 10.21
N ILE A 45 -21.48 -11.08 11.32
CA ILE A 45 -21.98 -9.72 11.35
C ILE A 45 -20.83 -8.71 11.23
N LEU A 46 -20.98 -7.78 10.29
CA LEU A 46 -20.16 -6.59 10.16
C LEU A 46 -21.00 -5.34 10.44
N LEU A 47 -20.61 -4.59 11.48
CA LEU A 47 -21.26 -3.35 11.91
C LEU A 47 -20.43 -2.11 11.50
N ARG A 48 -21.09 -1.11 10.93
CA ARG A 48 -20.49 0.19 10.59
C ARG A 48 -21.33 1.33 11.13
N TYR A 49 -20.70 2.42 11.58
CA TYR A 49 -21.39 3.63 12.03
C TYR A 49 -20.67 4.88 11.53
N CYS A 50 -21.36 6.03 11.60
CA CYS A 50 -20.80 7.34 11.27
C CYS A 50 -21.05 8.30 12.44
N VAL A 51 -20.06 9.15 12.74
CA VAL A 51 -20.19 10.29 13.67
C VAL A 51 -19.57 11.53 13.02
N PRO A 52 -19.94 12.76 13.43
CA PRO A 52 -19.36 13.97 12.84
C PRO A 52 -17.82 13.94 12.83
N GLY A 53 -17.22 14.11 11.65
CA GLY A 53 -15.77 14.05 11.45
C GLY A 53 -15.20 12.65 11.19
N HIS A 54 -16.03 11.59 11.27
CA HIS A 54 -15.62 10.21 11.01
C HIS A 54 -16.71 9.42 10.26
N ASP A 55 -16.56 9.33 8.93
CA ASP A 55 -17.61 8.82 8.05
C ASP A 55 -17.56 7.30 7.80
N ARG A 56 -16.59 6.59 8.38
CA ARG A 56 -16.34 5.15 8.10
C ARG A 56 -15.79 4.41 9.31
N CYS A 57 -16.55 4.35 10.39
CA CYS A 57 -16.15 3.61 11.59
C CYS A 57 -16.69 2.18 11.56
N PHE A 58 -15.90 1.24 12.09
CA PHE A 58 -16.26 -0.18 12.22
C PHE A 58 -16.39 -0.54 13.70
N LEU A 59 -17.24 -1.54 14.00
CA LEU A 59 -17.35 -2.15 15.33
C LEU A 59 -17.05 -3.64 15.21
N ARG A 60 -15.78 -4.00 15.38
CA ARG A 60 -15.28 -5.38 15.23
C ARG A 60 -14.95 -6.03 16.56
N ASN A 61 -14.72 -5.23 17.60
CA ASN A 61 -14.37 -5.70 18.92
C ASN A 61 -14.86 -4.73 20.01
N GLU A 62 -14.75 -5.17 21.26
CA GLU A 62 -15.18 -4.41 22.44
C GLU A 62 -14.43 -3.08 22.63
N GLU A 63 -13.19 -2.97 22.14
CA GLU A 63 -12.41 -1.73 22.22
C GLU A 63 -12.96 -0.67 21.26
N GLU A 64 -13.27 -1.04 20.02
CA GLU A 64 -13.91 -0.18 19.04
C GLU A 64 -15.32 0.25 19.50
N PHE A 65 -16.04 -0.64 20.17
CA PHE A 65 -17.33 -0.31 20.78
C PHE A 65 -17.18 0.73 21.91
N ARG A 66 -16.23 0.57 22.83
CA ARG A 66 -15.95 1.58 23.87
C ARG A 66 -15.50 2.92 23.27
N ASN A 67 -14.69 2.90 22.22
CA ASN A 67 -14.25 4.11 21.52
C ASN A 67 -15.45 4.83 20.87
N MET A 68 -16.35 4.08 20.25
CA MET A 68 -17.61 4.63 19.73
C MET A 68 -18.42 5.31 20.83
N ILE A 69 -18.68 4.63 21.95
CA ILE A 69 -19.45 5.21 23.07
C ILE A 69 -18.80 6.50 23.59
N SER A 70 -17.46 6.52 23.67
CA SER A 70 -16.70 7.70 24.11
C SER A 70 -16.84 8.88 23.14
N LEU A 71 -16.77 8.62 21.83
CA LEU A 71 -16.97 9.62 20.79
C LEU A 71 -18.39 10.18 20.81
N ILE A 72 -19.39 9.30 20.91
CA ILE A 72 -20.80 9.67 20.97
C ILE A 72 -21.08 10.57 22.19
N SER A 73 -20.50 10.23 23.34
CA SER A 73 -20.58 11.06 24.55
C SER A 73 -19.96 12.44 24.34
N ALA A 74 -18.78 12.51 23.70
CA ALA A 74 -18.10 13.77 23.40
C ALA A 74 -18.88 14.67 22.43
N PHE A 75 -19.65 14.08 21.52
CA PHE A 75 -20.54 14.80 20.59
C PHE A 75 -21.97 14.99 21.12
N GLU A 76 -22.26 14.59 22.36
CA GLU A 76 -23.58 14.65 23.00
C GLU A 76 -24.71 13.99 22.17
N LEU A 77 -24.37 12.93 21.40
CA LEU A 77 -25.31 12.26 20.52
C LEU A 77 -26.23 11.32 21.30
N LYS A 78 -27.54 11.40 21.04
CA LYS A 78 -28.56 10.53 21.65
C LYS A 78 -28.84 9.27 20.83
N PHE A 79 -28.55 9.30 19.54
CA PHE A 79 -28.77 8.20 18.62
C PHE A 79 -27.61 8.09 17.62
N VAL A 80 -27.32 6.86 17.17
CA VAL A 80 -26.35 6.58 16.12
C VAL A 80 -26.89 5.53 15.16
N ASP A 81 -26.79 5.82 13.86
CA ASP A 81 -27.11 4.86 12.80
C ASP A 81 -25.99 3.82 12.68
N ILE A 82 -26.37 2.54 12.75
CA ILE A 82 -25.48 1.41 12.52
C ILE A 82 -25.94 0.66 11.28
N SER A 83 -25.07 0.54 10.28
CA SER A 83 -25.31 -0.35 9.13
C SER A 83 -24.82 -1.76 9.47
N VAL A 84 -25.71 -2.74 9.38
CA VAL A 84 -25.47 -4.17 9.64
C VAL A 84 -25.34 -4.89 8.30
N SER A 85 -24.37 -5.80 8.19
CA SER A 85 -24.17 -6.64 6.99
C SER A 85 -23.66 -8.03 7.37
N ASP A 86 -23.96 -9.04 6.56
CA ASP A 86 -23.54 -10.43 6.78
C ASP A 86 -22.41 -10.83 5.81
N SER A 87 -21.30 -11.34 6.35
CA SER A 87 -20.15 -11.79 5.57
C SER A 87 -20.44 -13.03 4.70
N LYS A 88 -21.47 -13.83 5.01
CA LYS A 88 -21.87 -14.99 4.17
C LYS A 88 -22.54 -14.60 2.86
N THR A 89 -23.29 -13.48 2.84
CA THR A 89 -23.82 -12.90 1.59
C THR A 89 -22.72 -12.32 0.69
N VAL A 90 -21.46 -12.33 1.17
CA VAL A 90 -20.24 -12.07 0.41
C VAL A 90 -19.54 -13.40 0.08
N SER A 91 -20.25 -14.37 -0.52
CA SER A 91 -19.61 -15.64 -0.94
C SER A 91 -18.83 -15.46 -2.24
N LEU A 92 -17.50 -15.40 -2.14
CA LEU A 92 -16.57 -15.74 -3.21
C LEU A 92 -16.58 -17.27 -3.42
N ASP A 93 -16.96 -17.73 -4.60
CA ASP A 93 -16.61 -19.08 -5.05
C ASP A 93 -15.10 -19.12 -5.39
N CYS A 94 -14.30 -19.54 -4.41
CA CYS A 94 -12.93 -19.98 -4.63
C CYS A 94 -12.95 -21.51 -4.69
N LYS A 95 -13.07 -22.08 -5.90
CA LYS A 95 -12.71 -23.47 -6.13
C LYS A 95 -11.29 -23.54 -6.65
N THR A 96 -10.42 -24.07 -5.80
CA THR A 96 -9.13 -24.67 -6.12
C THR A 96 -9.31 -25.66 -7.27
N VAL A 97 -8.71 -25.36 -8.42
CA VAL A 97 -8.37 -26.37 -9.43
C VAL A 97 -6.89 -26.25 -9.68
N SER A 98 -6.15 -27.16 -9.07
CA SER A 98 -4.85 -27.59 -9.56
C SER A 98 -5.08 -28.31 -10.89
N HIS A 99 -4.53 -27.80 -11.97
CA HIS A 99 -3.91 -28.65 -12.97
C HIS A 99 -2.85 -27.88 -13.77
N ASP A 100 -1.83 -28.66 -14.07
CA ASP A 100 -0.52 -28.34 -14.59
C ASP A 100 -0.45 -27.38 -15.78
N CYS A 101 0.68 -26.68 -15.75
CA CYS A 101 1.27 -25.91 -16.80
C CYS A 101 1.48 -26.71 -18.09
N ASP A 102 1.22 -26.06 -19.23
CA ASP A 102 2.13 -26.14 -20.36
C ASP A 102 2.20 -24.80 -21.13
N THR A 103 3.33 -24.14 -20.86
CA THR A 103 4.17 -23.31 -21.73
C THR A 103 3.69 -22.90 -23.13
N VAL A 104 3.59 -21.57 -23.31
CA VAL A 104 4.36 -20.87 -24.37
C VAL A 104 4.96 -19.61 -23.74
N PHE A 105 5.96 -19.81 -22.89
CA PHE A 105 6.99 -18.80 -22.67
C PHE A 105 8.25 -19.36 -23.29
N GLY A 106 8.69 -18.71 -24.36
CA GLY A 106 10.02 -18.92 -24.92
C GLY A 106 11.05 -18.79 -23.79
N ASN A 107 11.98 -19.72 -23.80
CA ASN A 107 13.08 -19.87 -22.87
C ASN A 107 13.96 -18.61 -22.89
N GLU A 108 13.72 -17.67 -21.97
CA GLU A 108 14.64 -16.58 -21.66
C GLU A 108 14.90 -16.59 -20.15
N GLY A 109 16.10 -17.02 -19.77
CA GLY A 109 16.57 -16.98 -18.40
C GLY A 109 16.61 -15.55 -17.85
N SER A 110 16.34 -15.42 -16.55
CA SER A 110 16.69 -14.26 -15.69
C SER A 110 16.57 -12.89 -16.37
N ALA A 111 15.34 -12.43 -16.57
CA ALA A 111 15.02 -11.11 -17.12
C ALA A 111 15.29 -9.93 -16.14
N ILE A 112 16.56 -9.78 -15.76
CA ILE A 112 17.20 -8.51 -15.34
C ILE A 112 17.78 -7.78 -16.57
N THR A 113 17.59 -8.32 -17.77
CA THR A 113 18.47 -8.14 -18.92
C THR A 113 17.79 -7.53 -20.14
N THR A 114 17.25 -6.31 -20.06
CA THR A 114 17.02 -5.57 -21.31
C THR A 114 17.08 -4.05 -21.17
N TYR A 115 18.21 -3.48 -21.63
CA TYR A 115 18.30 -2.12 -22.16
C TYR A 115 18.21 -2.22 -23.68
N CYS A 116 17.29 -1.50 -24.31
CA CYS A 116 17.24 -1.40 -25.78
C CYS A 116 17.33 0.04 -26.23
N SER A 117 18.41 0.34 -26.96
CA SER A 117 18.57 1.51 -27.82
C SER A 117 17.47 1.49 -28.89
N SER A 118 16.49 2.39 -28.84
CA SER A 118 15.44 2.44 -29.86
C SER A 118 15.80 3.39 -30.99
N THR A 119 16.20 2.84 -32.14
CA THR A 119 15.94 3.45 -33.45
C THR A 119 15.00 2.52 -34.21
N ASN A 120 13.69 2.70 -34.07
CA ASN A 120 12.74 2.36 -35.13
C ASN A 120 11.35 2.99 -34.93
N SER A 121 10.83 3.45 -36.06
CA SER A 121 9.56 4.16 -36.23
C SER A 121 8.35 3.37 -35.71
N ARG A 122 7.45 4.05 -35.00
CA ARG A 122 6.15 3.50 -34.63
C ARG A 122 5.20 3.61 -35.82
N ALA A 123 4.84 2.47 -36.39
CA ALA A 123 3.74 2.36 -37.33
C ALA A 123 2.40 2.73 -36.65
N LEU A 124 1.57 3.48 -37.38
CA LEU A 124 0.23 3.87 -37.00
C LEU A 124 -0.70 2.64 -36.97
N LEU A 125 -1.62 2.67 -36.00
CA LEU A 125 -2.57 1.64 -35.59
C LEU A 125 -3.27 0.90 -36.76
N SER A 126 -3.35 -0.43 -36.62
CA SER A 126 -4.09 -1.32 -37.50
C SER A 126 -5.60 -1.32 -37.20
N SER A 127 -6.35 -1.60 -38.26
CA SER A 127 -7.80 -1.55 -38.44
C SER A 127 -8.58 -2.66 -37.72
N SER A 128 -8.99 -2.44 -36.47
CA SER A 128 -9.89 -3.37 -35.74
C SER A 128 -11.18 -2.73 -35.20
N TRP A 129 -11.56 -1.54 -35.68
CA TRP A 129 -12.83 -0.89 -35.30
C TRP A 129 -14.01 -1.22 -36.22
N SER A 130 -13.85 -2.10 -37.22
CA SER A 130 -14.91 -2.39 -38.20
C SER A 130 -16.05 -3.27 -37.68
N SER A 131 -15.93 -3.92 -36.52
CA SER A 131 -16.90 -4.91 -36.04
C SER A 131 -17.61 -4.58 -34.72
N VAL A 132 -17.48 -3.37 -34.17
CA VAL A 132 -18.05 -3.04 -32.84
C VAL A 132 -19.38 -2.27 -32.91
N ILE A 133 -19.94 -2.02 -34.10
CA ILE A 133 -21.27 -1.40 -34.24
C ILE A 133 -22.30 -2.48 -34.57
N THR A 134 -22.98 -3.02 -33.56
CA THR A 134 -24.12 -3.94 -33.74
C THR A 134 -25.47 -3.32 -33.42
N HIS A 135 -25.59 -1.99 -33.35
CA HIS A 135 -26.89 -1.33 -33.27
C HIS A 135 -26.95 -0.11 -34.21
N VAL A 136 -27.63 -0.29 -35.34
CA VAL A 136 -28.16 0.81 -36.15
C VAL A 136 -29.42 1.31 -35.43
N GLY A 137 -29.33 2.48 -34.78
CA GLY A 137 -30.50 3.12 -34.16
C GLY A 137 -30.27 4.09 -32.99
N GLN A 138 -29.04 4.30 -32.50
CA GLN A 138 -28.81 5.29 -31.43
C GLN A 138 -28.61 6.71 -31.98
N ARG A 139 -29.36 7.67 -31.42
CA ARG A 139 -29.23 9.10 -31.73
C ARG A 139 -28.18 9.81 -30.88
N TRP A 140 -27.72 9.24 -29.77
CA TRP A 140 -26.69 9.85 -28.94
C TRP A 140 -25.29 9.57 -29.49
N TYR A 141 -24.56 10.61 -29.89
CA TYR A 141 -23.16 10.49 -30.23
C TYR A 141 -22.42 11.82 -30.11
N ILE A 142 -21.10 11.71 -29.90
CA ILE A 142 -20.16 12.83 -29.86
C ILE A 142 -19.12 12.61 -30.94
N CYS A 143 -18.98 13.58 -31.84
CA CYS A 143 -17.86 13.66 -32.77
C CYS A 143 -16.87 14.69 -32.23
N ALA A 144 -15.66 14.24 -31.91
CA ALA A 144 -14.57 15.11 -31.53
C ALA A 144 -13.41 14.99 -32.52
N THR A 145 -12.65 16.06 -32.69
CA THR A 145 -11.46 16.08 -33.54
C THR A 145 -10.33 16.80 -32.82
N VAL A 146 -9.14 16.23 -32.86
CA VAL A 146 -7.93 16.87 -32.36
C VAL A 146 -7.42 17.83 -33.43
N SER A 147 -7.28 19.11 -33.09
CA SER A 147 -6.68 20.10 -33.98
C SER A 147 -5.19 19.81 -34.12
N LYS A 148 -4.71 19.65 -35.36
CA LYS A 148 -3.29 19.45 -35.64
C LYS A 148 -2.44 20.69 -35.35
N VAL A 149 -3.06 21.87 -35.26
CA VAL A 149 -2.36 23.14 -35.03
C VAL A 149 -2.22 23.43 -33.53
N SER A 150 -3.29 23.21 -32.75
CA SER A 150 -3.31 23.56 -31.33
C SER A 150 -3.16 22.36 -30.39
N GLY A 151 -3.21 21.12 -30.89
CA GLY A 151 -3.17 19.90 -30.07
C GLY A 151 -4.44 19.64 -29.24
N PHE A 152 -5.33 20.62 -29.11
CA PHE A 152 -6.57 20.49 -28.35
C PHE A 152 -7.64 19.65 -29.07
N CYS A 153 -8.43 18.94 -28.26
CA CYS A 153 -9.59 18.18 -28.70
C CYS A 153 -10.83 19.07 -28.70
N TYR A 154 -11.49 19.21 -29.85
CA TYR A 154 -12.71 19.99 -29.98
C TYR A 154 -13.90 19.06 -30.28
N ILE A 155 -15.01 19.28 -29.57
CA ILE A 155 -16.28 18.64 -29.89
C ILE A 155 -16.86 19.37 -31.11
N ARG A 156 -16.99 18.66 -32.24
CA ARG A 156 -17.58 19.21 -33.48
C ARG A 156 -19.08 19.01 -33.56
N LYS A 157 -19.56 17.89 -33.03
CA LYS A 157 -20.98 17.56 -33.04
C LYS A 157 -21.33 16.80 -31.79
N LEU A 158 -22.36 17.26 -31.11
CA LEU A 158 -22.98 16.60 -29.97
C LEU A 158 -24.45 16.39 -30.32
N VAL A 159 -24.87 15.14 -30.48
CA VAL A 159 -26.28 14.80 -30.47
C VAL A 159 -26.58 14.23 -29.09
N ASN A 160 -27.25 15.04 -28.26
CA ASN A 160 -27.43 14.77 -26.84
C ASN A 160 -28.77 14.12 -26.49
N GLU A 161 -29.43 13.50 -27.46
CA GLU A 161 -30.67 12.76 -27.24
C GLU A 161 -30.38 11.28 -27.03
N HIS A 162 -30.50 10.82 -25.80
CA HIS A 162 -30.28 9.42 -25.43
C HIS A 162 -31.61 8.66 -25.42
N SER A 163 -31.89 7.94 -26.51
CA SER A 163 -33.12 7.15 -26.69
C SER A 163 -32.97 5.68 -26.29
N CYS A 164 -31.89 5.31 -25.59
CA CYS A 164 -31.69 3.91 -25.21
C CYS A 164 -32.75 3.51 -24.18
N PRO A 165 -33.35 2.31 -24.31
CA PRO A 165 -34.09 1.70 -23.21
C PRO A 165 -33.22 1.66 -21.95
N ILE A 166 -33.84 1.57 -20.76
CA ILE A 166 -33.10 1.20 -19.55
C ILE A 166 -32.37 -0.11 -19.84
N VAL A 167 -31.05 -0.01 -20.05
CA VAL A 167 -30.18 -1.16 -20.08
C VAL A 167 -29.91 -1.46 -18.62
N LEU A 168 -30.45 -2.57 -18.12
CA LEU A 168 -30.04 -3.10 -16.82
C LEU A 168 -28.52 -3.24 -16.86
N ARG A 169 -27.84 -2.44 -16.04
CA ARG A 169 -26.37 -2.49 -15.97
C ARG A 169 -26.00 -3.92 -15.61
N LYS A 170 -25.20 -4.55 -16.46
CA LYS A 170 -24.61 -5.84 -16.13
C LYS A 170 -23.63 -5.61 -14.98
N GLU A 171 -23.71 -6.45 -13.96
CA GLU A 171 -22.77 -6.42 -12.82
C GLU A 171 -21.31 -6.54 -13.27
N LYS A 172 -21.06 -7.23 -14.39
CA LYS A 172 -19.73 -7.40 -14.99
C LYS A 172 -19.65 -6.71 -16.35
N SER A 173 -18.53 -6.03 -16.60
CA SER A 173 -18.25 -5.36 -17.88
C SER A 173 -16.90 -5.80 -18.45
N GLU A 174 -16.92 -6.35 -19.66
CA GLU A 174 -15.71 -6.71 -20.43
C GLU A 174 -14.89 -5.48 -20.81
N ARG A 175 -15.55 -4.33 -20.96
CA ARG A 175 -14.92 -3.06 -21.33
C ARG A 175 -14.14 -2.42 -20.17
N LEU A 176 -14.38 -2.86 -18.95
CA LEU A 176 -13.68 -2.38 -17.76
C LEU A 176 -12.31 -3.04 -17.63
N SER A 177 -11.37 -2.64 -18.48
CA SER A 177 -10.00 -3.16 -18.49
C SER A 177 -9.16 -2.65 -17.32
N CYS A 178 -8.07 -3.35 -16.98
CA CYS A 178 -7.13 -2.90 -15.94
C CYS A 178 -6.56 -1.51 -16.23
N LYS A 179 -6.45 -1.11 -17.51
CA LYS A 179 -5.98 0.22 -17.93
C LYS A 179 -6.98 1.32 -17.55
N VAL A 180 -8.27 1.05 -17.73
CA VAL A 180 -9.34 1.99 -17.34
C VAL A 180 -9.40 2.10 -15.83
N ILE A 181 -9.45 0.96 -15.13
CA ILE A 181 -9.47 0.91 -13.67
C ILE A 181 -8.24 1.64 -13.10
N SER A 182 -7.04 1.38 -13.63
CA SER A 182 -5.82 2.06 -13.17
C SER A 182 -5.91 3.57 -13.32
N GLY A 183 -6.46 4.07 -14.44
CA GLY A 183 -6.59 5.51 -14.67
C GLY A 183 -7.54 6.18 -13.69
N LEU A 184 -8.61 5.48 -13.28
CA LEU A 184 -9.61 6.00 -12.34
C LEU A 184 -9.14 5.97 -10.88
N ILE A 185 -8.20 5.10 -10.53
CA ILE A 185 -7.69 4.98 -9.15
C ILE A 185 -6.36 5.70 -8.91
N VAL A 186 -5.72 6.29 -9.94
CA VAL A 186 -4.42 6.97 -9.76
C VAL A 186 -4.52 8.10 -8.73
N ASP A 187 -5.52 8.95 -8.81
CA ASP A 187 -5.66 10.06 -7.86
C ASP A 187 -6.07 9.59 -6.47
N ILE A 188 -6.92 8.57 -6.39
CA ILE A 188 -7.28 7.90 -5.14
C ILE A 188 -6.03 7.29 -4.46
N LEU A 189 -5.14 6.70 -5.25
CA LEU A 189 -3.90 6.10 -4.76
C LEU A 189 -2.89 7.17 -4.31
N ARG A 190 -2.89 8.36 -4.92
CA ARG A 190 -2.10 9.51 -4.45
C ARG A 190 -2.57 10.02 -3.09
N GLU A 191 -3.88 10.09 -2.88
CA GLU A 191 -4.48 10.51 -1.62
C GLU A 191 -4.36 9.44 -0.53
N LYS A 192 -4.52 8.17 -0.90
CA LYS A 192 -4.40 7.01 0.00
C LYS A 192 -3.36 6.02 -0.54
N PRO A 193 -2.06 6.19 -0.22
CA PRO A 193 -1.01 5.25 -0.63
C PRO A 193 -1.19 3.81 -0.09
N THR A 194 -2.00 3.64 0.96
CA THR A 194 -2.34 2.34 1.57
C THR A 194 -3.51 1.64 0.88
N LEU A 195 -4.01 2.16 -0.26
CA LEU A 195 -5.10 1.56 -1.03
C LEU A 195 -4.78 0.10 -1.41
N CYS A 196 -5.66 -0.82 -1.02
CA CYS A 196 -5.50 -2.24 -1.34
C CYS A 196 -6.47 -2.69 -2.45
N SER A 197 -6.23 -3.87 -3.03
CA SER A 197 -7.07 -4.42 -4.09
C SER A 197 -8.54 -4.56 -3.68
N ASN A 198 -8.81 -4.95 -2.43
CA ASN A 198 -10.18 -5.07 -1.90
C ASN A 198 -10.87 -3.72 -1.80
N ASP A 199 -10.14 -2.65 -1.45
CA ASP A 199 -10.69 -1.29 -1.47
C ASP A 199 -11.13 -0.91 -2.89
N ILE A 200 -10.37 -1.31 -3.91
CA ILE A 200 -10.70 -1.03 -5.32
C ILE A 200 -11.93 -1.84 -5.75
N VAL A 201 -12.02 -3.12 -5.37
CA VAL A 201 -13.22 -3.93 -5.64
C VAL A 201 -14.46 -3.26 -5.05
N LEU A 202 -14.39 -2.86 -3.78
CA LEU A 202 -15.49 -2.18 -3.09
C LEU A 202 -15.81 -0.82 -3.72
N HIS A 203 -14.79 -0.05 -4.09
CA HIS A 203 -14.95 1.25 -4.74
C HIS A 203 -15.70 1.14 -6.08
N PHE A 204 -15.37 0.13 -6.90
CA PHE A 204 -16.05 -0.09 -8.17
C PHE A 204 -17.49 -0.59 -8.01
N LEU A 205 -17.74 -1.41 -6.98
CA LEU A 205 -19.09 -1.86 -6.67
C LEU A 205 -19.96 -0.70 -6.17
N THR A 206 -19.46 0.09 -5.22
CA THR A 206 -20.24 1.17 -4.56
C THR A 206 -20.47 2.38 -5.46
N ASN A 207 -19.46 2.84 -6.20
CA ASN A 207 -19.57 4.08 -6.96
C ASN A 207 -20.05 3.87 -8.40
N TYR A 208 -19.78 2.70 -8.98
CA TYR A 208 -20.09 2.42 -10.39
C TYR A 208 -21.07 1.26 -10.58
N GLY A 209 -21.38 0.49 -9.54
CA GLY A 209 -22.24 -0.70 -9.63
C GLY A 209 -21.58 -1.87 -10.37
N TYR A 210 -20.24 -1.88 -10.49
CA TYR A 210 -19.52 -2.94 -11.20
C TYR A 210 -18.77 -3.86 -10.23
N THR A 211 -19.02 -5.15 -10.37
CA THR A 211 -18.25 -6.21 -9.70
C THR A 211 -17.00 -6.49 -10.52
N ILE A 212 -15.83 -6.20 -9.94
CA ILE A 212 -14.52 -6.54 -10.52
C ILE A 212 -13.87 -7.68 -9.73
N SER A 213 -13.12 -8.55 -10.41
CA SER A 213 -12.36 -9.59 -9.72
C SER A 213 -11.17 -8.98 -8.96
N TYR A 214 -10.77 -9.64 -7.87
CA TYR A 214 -9.59 -9.27 -7.10
C TYR A 214 -8.34 -9.18 -7.97
N GLU A 215 -8.12 -10.16 -8.85
CA GLU A 215 -6.97 -10.18 -9.76
C GLU A 215 -6.94 -8.95 -10.68
N LYS A 216 -8.11 -8.53 -11.19
CA LYS A 216 -8.24 -7.35 -12.04
C LYS A 216 -7.95 -6.07 -11.26
N ALA A 217 -8.44 -5.98 -10.03
CA ALA A 217 -8.16 -4.88 -9.11
C ALA A 217 -6.66 -4.82 -8.76
N TRP A 218 -6.03 -5.95 -8.46
CA TRP A 218 -4.60 -6.03 -8.17
C TRP A 218 -3.75 -5.62 -9.37
N LYS A 219 -4.04 -6.14 -10.58
CA LYS A 219 -3.34 -5.74 -11.81
C LYS A 219 -3.51 -4.25 -12.11
N ALA A 220 -4.70 -3.70 -11.86
CA ALA A 220 -4.95 -2.27 -12.02
C ALA A 220 -4.20 -1.42 -10.98
N LEU A 221 -4.12 -1.89 -9.74
CA LEU A 221 -3.38 -1.23 -8.65
C LEU A 221 -1.88 -1.19 -8.94
N GLU A 222 -1.28 -2.32 -9.33
CA GLU A 222 0.14 -2.38 -9.69
C GLU A 222 0.44 -1.49 -10.90
N ARG A 223 -0.48 -1.44 -11.88
CA ARG A 223 -0.37 -0.51 -12.99
C ARG A 223 -0.46 0.96 -12.54
N ALA A 224 -1.38 1.29 -11.63
CA ALA A 224 -1.52 2.65 -11.11
C ALA A 224 -0.27 3.07 -10.32
N LYS A 225 0.29 2.18 -9.50
CA LYS A 225 1.59 2.39 -8.83
C LYS A 225 2.69 2.69 -9.84
N GLY A 226 2.78 1.91 -10.92
CA GLY A 226 3.75 2.16 -11.99
C GLY A 226 3.56 3.51 -12.71
N LEU A 227 2.34 4.04 -12.78
CA LEU A 227 2.07 5.38 -13.33
C LEU A 227 2.49 6.52 -12.38
N ILE A 228 2.46 6.28 -11.07
CA ILE A 228 2.79 7.30 -10.04
C ILE A 228 4.28 7.27 -9.74
N PHE A 229 4.82 6.10 -9.41
CA PHE A 229 6.17 5.92 -8.92
C PHE A 229 7.17 5.55 -10.02
N GLY A 230 6.68 5.27 -11.23
CA GLY A 230 7.50 4.79 -12.33
C GLY A 230 7.80 3.29 -12.23
N ASP A 231 8.67 2.84 -13.14
CA ASP A 231 9.15 1.46 -13.13
C ASP A 231 10.31 1.31 -12.14
N ALA A 232 10.28 0.25 -11.33
CA ALA A 232 11.31 0.04 -10.32
C ALA A 232 12.71 -0.16 -10.93
N SER A 233 12.83 -0.72 -12.15
CA SER A 233 14.12 -0.82 -12.85
C SER A 233 14.66 0.57 -13.18
N GLU A 234 13.77 1.47 -13.60
CA GLU A 234 14.13 2.86 -13.88
C GLU A 234 14.56 3.60 -12.61
N SER A 235 13.93 3.34 -11.46
CA SER A 235 14.36 3.90 -10.18
C SER A 235 15.81 3.51 -9.83
N PHE A 236 16.21 2.26 -10.06
CA PHE A 236 17.60 1.83 -9.86
C PHE A 236 18.57 2.50 -10.83
N LYS A 237 18.17 2.77 -12.08
CA LYS A 237 19.00 3.52 -13.04
C LYS A 237 19.22 4.97 -12.60
N GLN A 238 18.21 5.57 -11.98
CA GLN A 238 18.27 6.95 -11.48
C GLN A 238 19.05 7.08 -10.17
N LEU A 239 19.45 5.97 -9.55
CA LEU A 239 20.09 5.98 -8.23
C LEU A 239 21.41 6.76 -8.23
N HIS A 240 22.20 6.69 -9.31
CA HIS A 240 23.42 7.48 -9.43
C HIS A 240 23.16 8.98 -9.37
N TRP A 241 22.17 9.46 -10.13
CA TRP A 241 21.74 10.86 -10.11
C TRP A 241 21.22 11.28 -8.74
N TYR A 242 20.42 10.42 -8.10
CA TYR A 242 19.92 10.67 -6.76
C TYR A 242 21.06 10.81 -5.74
N ILE A 243 22.05 9.93 -5.78
CA ILE A 243 23.21 9.98 -4.86
C ILE A 243 24.05 11.22 -5.09
N GLU A 244 24.31 11.56 -6.36
CA GLU A 244 25.06 12.76 -6.72
C GLU A 244 24.36 14.03 -6.21
N ALA A 245 23.04 14.11 -6.42
CA ALA A 245 22.22 15.19 -5.88
C ALA A 245 22.24 15.18 -4.33
N ALA A 246 22.03 14.03 -3.70
CA ALA A 246 22.02 13.90 -2.24
C ALA A 246 23.34 14.36 -1.61
N ARG A 247 24.49 13.98 -2.20
CA ARG A 247 25.82 14.44 -1.79
C ARG A 247 26.01 15.93 -1.99
N SER A 248 25.55 16.48 -3.12
CA SER A 248 25.70 17.90 -3.47
C SER A 248 24.82 18.83 -2.61
N PHE A 249 23.61 18.40 -2.25
CA PHE A 249 22.69 19.21 -1.45
C PHE A 249 22.83 18.97 0.06
N ASN A 250 23.41 17.85 0.48
CA ASN A 250 23.62 17.51 1.90
C ASN A 250 25.11 17.25 2.17
N HIS A 251 25.92 18.30 2.05
CA HIS A 251 27.34 18.26 2.34
C HIS A 251 27.63 17.61 3.70
N GLY A 252 28.62 16.72 3.74
CA GLY A 252 29.00 15.97 4.95
C GLY A 252 28.11 14.75 5.23
N SER A 253 27.17 14.40 4.34
CA SER A 253 26.49 13.11 4.37
C SER A 253 27.42 12.00 3.89
N HIS A 254 27.30 10.83 4.49
CA HIS A 254 28.03 9.64 4.08
C HIS A 254 27.09 8.74 3.27
N ILE A 255 27.33 8.68 1.97
CA ILE A 255 26.54 7.88 1.04
C ILE A 255 27.52 7.04 0.23
N ASP A 256 27.34 5.73 0.22
CA ASP A 256 28.19 4.82 -0.53
C ASP A 256 27.36 3.84 -1.36
N LEU A 257 27.71 3.70 -2.63
CA LEU A 257 27.01 2.83 -3.56
C LEU A 257 28.02 1.89 -4.20
N GLU A 258 27.84 0.61 -3.94
CA GLU A 258 28.58 -0.44 -4.62
C GLU A 258 27.75 -1.00 -5.77
N VAL A 259 28.42 -1.04 -6.91
CA VAL A 259 27.93 -1.65 -8.14
C VAL A 259 28.94 -2.67 -8.61
N ASP A 260 28.44 -3.77 -9.16
CA ASP A 260 29.27 -4.77 -9.79
C ASP A 260 30.07 -4.14 -10.94
N GLN A 261 31.39 -4.28 -10.91
CA GLN A 261 32.26 -3.54 -11.84
C GLN A 261 32.06 -3.96 -13.30
N VAL A 262 31.66 -5.21 -13.53
CA VAL A 262 31.50 -5.81 -14.87
C VAL A 262 30.08 -5.59 -15.40
N SER A 263 29.09 -6.08 -14.67
CA SER A 263 27.68 -6.03 -15.06
C SER A 263 27.01 -4.68 -14.79
N LYS A 264 27.68 -3.78 -14.04
CA LYS A 264 27.13 -2.47 -13.61
C LYS A 264 25.82 -2.59 -12.84
N ARG A 265 25.58 -3.74 -12.21
CA ARG A 265 24.38 -4.00 -11.42
C ARG A 265 24.53 -3.46 -10.01
N PHE A 266 23.44 -2.98 -9.46
CA PHE A 266 23.34 -2.64 -8.04
C PHE A 266 23.74 -3.83 -7.17
N GLN A 267 24.58 -3.59 -6.16
CA GLN A 267 24.90 -4.58 -5.12
C GLN A 267 24.37 -4.12 -3.77
N ARG A 268 24.79 -2.92 -3.33
CA ARG A 268 24.40 -2.37 -2.02
C ARG A 268 24.56 -0.85 -1.99
N LEU A 269 23.72 -0.21 -1.19
CA LEU A 269 23.72 1.24 -0.96
C LEU A 269 23.67 1.51 0.54
N PHE A 270 24.52 2.41 1.02
CA PHE A 270 24.52 2.94 2.37
C PHE A 270 24.18 4.43 2.31
N VAL A 271 23.32 4.89 3.21
CA VAL A 271 22.97 6.31 3.35
C VAL A 271 22.95 6.71 4.81
N SER A 272 23.70 7.75 5.14
CA SER A 272 23.58 8.50 6.38
C SER A 272 23.73 10.00 6.09
N TYR A 273 22.68 10.75 6.40
CA TYR A 273 22.68 12.19 6.17
C TYR A 273 23.51 12.92 7.22
N HIS A 274 24.13 14.03 6.84
CA HIS A 274 24.95 14.85 7.73
C HIS A 274 24.22 15.22 9.03
N ALA A 275 22.94 15.61 8.93
CA ALA A 275 22.10 15.91 10.08
C ALA A 275 21.90 14.70 11.01
N CYS A 276 21.75 13.49 10.46
CA CYS A 276 21.66 12.25 11.21
C CYS A 276 22.97 11.96 11.96
N ILE A 277 24.11 12.07 11.28
CA ILE A 277 25.44 11.88 11.86
C ILE A 277 25.67 12.87 13.02
N HIS A 278 25.40 14.16 12.80
CA HIS A 278 25.58 15.17 13.84
C HIS A 278 24.61 15.00 15.02
N GLY A 279 23.33 14.75 14.75
CA GLY A 279 22.33 14.61 15.80
C GLY A 279 22.53 13.37 16.68
N PHE A 280 23.18 12.31 16.15
CA PHE A 280 23.53 11.14 16.94
C PHE A 280 24.49 11.46 18.11
N ASN A 281 25.34 12.48 17.97
CA ASN A 281 26.22 12.92 19.07
C ASN A 281 25.43 13.41 20.31
N HIS A 282 24.16 13.80 20.13
CA HIS A 282 23.25 14.20 21.21
C HIS A 282 22.30 13.08 21.65
N CYS A 283 22.33 11.93 20.98
CA CYS A 283 21.58 10.74 21.37
C CYS A 283 22.32 9.96 22.47
N ARG A 284 21.63 9.03 23.13
CA ARG A 284 22.26 8.04 24.00
C ARG A 284 23.23 7.19 23.18
N PRO A 285 24.34 6.71 23.75
CA PRO A 285 25.34 5.92 23.01
C PRO A 285 24.88 4.46 22.85
N VAL A 286 23.66 4.28 22.35
CA VAL A 286 23.01 2.99 22.12
C VAL A 286 22.52 2.97 20.69
N LEU A 287 22.92 1.96 19.93
CA LEU A 287 22.53 1.72 18.56
C LEU A 287 21.67 0.45 18.47
N PHE A 288 20.47 0.60 17.94
CA PHE A 288 19.59 -0.47 17.55
C PHE A 288 19.85 -0.78 16.08
N ILE A 289 20.22 -2.02 15.80
CA ILE A 289 20.48 -2.52 14.45
C ILE A 289 19.40 -3.54 14.13
N ASP A 290 18.82 -3.44 12.94
CA ASP A 290 17.76 -4.35 12.48
C ASP A 290 17.71 -4.43 10.96
N GLY A 291 17.25 -5.57 10.45
CA GLY A 291 17.04 -5.86 9.04
C GLY A 291 15.57 -6.15 8.74
N THR A 292 15.00 -5.55 7.70
CA THR A 292 13.62 -5.83 7.28
C THR A 292 13.48 -6.04 5.78
N PHE A 293 12.52 -6.88 5.38
CA PHE A 293 12.31 -7.21 3.97
C PHE A 293 11.70 -6.04 3.20
N LEU A 294 12.34 -5.66 2.10
CA LEU A 294 11.78 -4.72 1.15
C LEU A 294 10.65 -5.39 0.35
N LYS A 295 9.52 -4.69 0.27
CA LYS A 295 8.38 -5.11 -0.56
C LYS A 295 8.56 -4.54 -1.96
N GLY A 296 8.50 -5.39 -2.98
CA GLY A 296 8.58 -4.95 -4.37
C GLY A 296 9.06 -6.06 -5.30
N ARG A 297 9.18 -5.73 -6.59
CA ARG A 297 9.61 -6.68 -7.64
C ARG A 297 11.00 -7.25 -7.37
N PHE A 298 11.93 -6.42 -6.93
CA PHE A 298 13.34 -6.79 -6.78
C PHE A 298 13.70 -7.34 -5.39
N LYS A 299 12.73 -7.38 -4.46
CA LYS A 299 12.93 -7.79 -3.05
C LYS A 299 14.18 -7.09 -2.46
N GLY A 300 14.86 -7.73 -1.51
CA GLY A 300 16.03 -7.18 -0.81
C GLY A 300 15.75 -6.91 0.65
N ILE A 301 16.77 -6.42 1.35
CA ILE A 301 16.76 -6.14 2.77
C ILE A 301 17.11 -4.67 2.99
N LEU A 302 16.33 -4.02 3.85
CA LEU A 302 16.65 -2.71 4.42
C LEU A 302 17.31 -2.95 5.77
N LEU A 303 18.62 -2.74 5.84
CA LEU A 303 19.35 -2.69 7.10
C LEU A 303 19.22 -1.28 7.67
N SER A 304 19.06 -1.17 8.99
CA SER A 304 18.89 0.12 9.65
C SER A 304 19.70 0.21 10.92
N ALA A 305 20.23 1.40 11.20
CA ALA A 305 20.82 1.77 12.47
C ALA A 305 20.05 2.97 13.03
N THR A 306 19.48 2.79 14.22
CA THR A 306 18.75 3.84 14.94
C THR A 306 19.29 4.01 16.34
N ALA A 307 19.15 5.19 16.91
CA ALA A 307 19.57 5.51 18.28
C ALA A 307 18.38 5.93 19.12
N LYS A 308 18.57 6.06 20.43
CA LYS A 308 17.57 6.63 21.34
C LYS A 308 17.95 8.07 21.69
N ASN A 309 17.08 9.02 21.39
CA ASN A 309 17.33 10.42 21.74
C ASN A 309 17.01 10.73 23.22
N GLY A 310 17.27 11.97 23.65
CA GLY A 310 16.99 12.44 25.01
C GLY A 310 15.51 12.33 25.42
N ASN A 311 14.60 12.38 24.45
CA ASN A 311 13.14 12.29 24.63
C ASN A 311 12.62 10.84 24.50
N GLN A 312 13.49 9.84 24.61
CA GLN A 312 13.16 8.42 24.49
C GLN A 312 12.63 7.97 23.12
N GLY A 313 12.59 8.83 22.12
CA GLY A 313 12.21 8.49 20.75
C GLY A 313 13.35 7.82 19.98
N LEU A 314 12.98 7.05 18.96
CA LEU A 314 13.93 6.51 17.98
C LEU A 314 14.44 7.65 17.08
N TYR A 315 15.74 7.63 16.82
CA TYR A 315 16.43 8.59 15.98
C TYR A 315 17.16 7.86 14.85
N PRO A 316 16.83 8.12 13.58
CA PRO A 316 17.49 7.43 12.46
C PRO A 316 18.92 7.95 12.28
N LEU A 317 19.89 7.02 12.28
CA LEU A 317 21.29 7.35 12.01
C LEU A 317 21.67 7.00 10.58
N ALA A 318 21.41 5.75 10.16
CA ALA A 318 21.78 5.27 8.84
C ALA A 318 20.85 4.14 8.39
N TYR A 319 20.80 3.91 7.09
CA TYR A 319 20.19 2.72 6.52
C TYR A 319 21.00 2.23 5.32
N ALA A 320 20.82 0.96 4.99
CA ALA A 320 21.36 0.37 3.78
C ALA A 320 20.34 -0.50 3.07
N VAL A 321 20.41 -0.50 1.73
CA VAL A 321 19.67 -1.42 0.87
C VAL A 321 20.65 -2.46 0.36
N VAL A 322 20.37 -3.72 0.64
CA VAL A 322 21.21 -4.86 0.24
C VAL A 322 20.34 -5.96 -0.36
N ASP A 323 20.96 -6.89 -1.09
CA ASP A 323 20.25 -8.01 -1.74
C ASP A 323 19.81 -9.09 -0.75
N SER A 324 20.55 -9.28 0.33
CA SER A 324 20.32 -10.35 1.32
C SER A 324 20.95 -10.05 2.67
N GLU A 325 20.39 -10.67 3.72
CA GLU A 325 20.86 -10.54 5.10
C GLU A 325 21.93 -11.61 5.36
N ASN A 326 23.16 -11.30 4.99
CA ASN A 326 24.30 -12.21 5.09
C ASN A 326 25.48 -11.52 5.80
N TYR A 327 26.50 -12.31 6.14
CA TYR A 327 27.69 -11.83 6.82
C TYR A 327 28.41 -10.70 6.07
N ASP A 328 28.60 -10.81 4.74
CA ASP A 328 29.35 -9.82 3.96
C ASP A 328 28.65 -8.46 3.91
N ASN A 329 27.32 -8.47 3.79
CA ASN A 329 26.50 -7.27 3.79
C ASN A 329 26.42 -6.63 5.19
N TRP A 330 26.34 -7.45 6.24
CA TRP A 330 26.40 -6.96 7.61
C TRP A 330 27.76 -6.34 7.95
N LEU A 331 28.86 -7.02 7.61
CA LEU A 331 30.21 -6.52 7.84
C LEU A 331 30.41 -5.18 7.15
N TRP A 332 30.05 -5.10 5.86
CA TRP A 332 30.13 -3.86 5.12
C TRP A 332 29.28 -2.75 5.72
N PHE A 333 28.01 -3.03 6.06
CA PHE A 333 27.13 -2.04 6.69
C PHE A 333 27.74 -1.48 7.99
N LEU A 334 28.31 -2.37 8.81
CA LEU A 334 28.95 -2.00 10.07
C LEU A 334 30.27 -1.25 9.88
N GLU A 335 31.04 -1.54 8.84
CA GLU A 335 32.24 -0.76 8.47
C GLU A 335 31.89 0.66 8.05
N GLN A 336 30.82 0.82 7.25
CA GLN A 336 30.29 2.12 6.87
C GLN A 336 29.78 2.87 8.12
N LEU A 337 29.02 2.19 8.98
CA LEU A 337 28.53 2.75 10.23
C LEU A 337 29.69 3.19 11.13
N ARG A 338 30.73 2.37 11.26
CA ARG A 338 31.94 2.69 12.03
C ARG A 338 32.58 3.98 11.54
N SER A 339 32.66 4.21 10.24
CA SER A 339 33.28 5.41 9.67
C SER A 339 32.58 6.71 10.09
N ILE A 340 31.27 6.67 10.36
CA ILE A 340 30.48 7.84 10.73
C ILE A 340 30.26 8.01 12.25
N VAL A 341 30.42 6.93 13.03
CA VAL A 341 30.21 6.95 14.50
C VAL A 341 31.50 7.05 15.31
N GLN A 342 32.66 7.28 14.67
CA GLN A 342 33.96 7.46 15.34
C GLN A 342 33.92 8.65 16.30
N SER A 343 33.42 8.39 17.50
CA SER A 343 33.28 9.31 18.62
C SER A 343 34.00 8.66 19.80
N ASN A 344 34.53 9.47 20.73
CA ASN A 344 35.18 9.00 21.96
C ASN A 344 34.19 8.38 22.96
N ARG A 345 33.07 7.82 22.48
CA ARG A 345 31.96 7.32 23.28
C ARG A 345 31.93 5.80 23.16
N GLU A 346 31.81 5.13 24.29
CA GLU A 346 31.54 3.69 24.34
C GLU A 346 30.13 3.44 23.80
N LEU A 347 30.02 2.66 22.73
CA LEU A 347 28.75 2.35 22.07
C LEU A 347 28.22 1.00 22.55
N THR A 348 26.94 0.98 22.90
CA THR A 348 26.18 -0.25 23.14
C THR A 348 25.37 -0.61 21.89
N PHE A 349 25.41 -1.87 21.49
CA PHE A 349 24.64 -2.35 20.34
C PHE A 349 23.49 -3.25 20.80
N VAL A 350 22.33 -3.09 20.16
CA VAL A 350 21.10 -3.84 20.45
C VAL A 350 20.57 -4.37 19.13
N SER A 351 20.43 -5.68 19.00
CA SER A 351 19.93 -6.31 17.78
C SER A 351 19.20 -7.62 18.06
N ASP A 352 18.52 -8.13 17.04
CA ASP A 352 18.09 -9.51 16.98
C ASP A 352 19.28 -10.49 16.88
N ARG A 353 19.00 -11.80 16.94
CA ARG A 353 20.02 -12.87 16.90
C ARG A 353 20.42 -13.28 15.48
N ASN A 354 20.46 -12.36 14.52
CA ASN A 354 20.88 -12.70 13.16
C ASN A 354 22.34 -13.20 13.14
N VAL A 355 22.57 -14.42 12.63
CA VAL A 355 23.89 -15.09 12.64
C VAL A 355 24.95 -14.29 11.89
N GLY A 356 24.60 -13.70 10.74
CA GLY A 356 25.53 -12.89 9.95
C GLY A 356 25.98 -11.65 10.72
N LEU A 357 25.06 -11.01 11.45
CA LEU A 357 25.38 -9.85 12.28
C LEU A 357 26.25 -10.20 13.48
N MET A 358 25.93 -11.32 14.16
CA MET A 358 26.71 -11.83 15.30
C MET A 358 28.20 -11.99 14.95
N GLU A 359 28.48 -12.47 13.74
CA GLU A 359 29.84 -12.71 13.26
C GLU A 359 30.52 -11.44 12.74
N ALA A 360 29.75 -10.52 12.14
CA ALA A 360 30.26 -9.30 11.55
C ALA A 360 30.59 -8.21 12.58
N LEU A 361 29.77 -8.07 13.62
CA LEU A 361 29.88 -6.99 14.61
C LEU A 361 31.26 -6.94 15.30
N PRO A 362 31.80 -8.04 15.84
CA PRO A 362 33.12 -8.02 16.50
C PRO A 362 34.29 -7.73 15.55
N LYS A 363 34.10 -7.97 14.24
CA LYS A 363 35.12 -7.70 13.23
C LYS A 363 35.13 -6.23 12.83
N ALA A 364 33.96 -5.61 12.70
CA ALA A 364 33.85 -4.20 12.41
C ALA A 364 34.23 -3.35 13.64
N PHE A 365 33.75 -3.72 14.84
CA PHE A 365 33.99 -2.99 16.08
C PHE A 365 34.82 -3.84 17.06
N LEU A 366 36.13 -3.56 17.12
CA LEU A 366 37.09 -4.31 17.95
C LEU A 366 36.90 -4.13 19.47
N TYR A 367 36.20 -3.08 19.89
CA TYR A 367 35.92 -2.76 21.29
C TYR A 367 34.41 -2.57 21.49
N ILE A 368 33.68 -3.68 21.63
CA ILE A 368 32.26 -3.66 21.99
C ILE A 368 32.16 -3.98 23.49
N GLU A 369 31.72 -3.03 24.31
CA GLU A 369 31.54 -3.28 25.73
C GLU A 369 30.26 -4.07 26.03
N SER A 370 29.21 -3.90 25.22
CA SER A 370 27.94 -4.59 25.43
C SER A 370 27.16 -4.74 24.14
N PHE A 371 26.82 -5.99 23.84
CA PHE A 371 25.95 -6.38 22.74
C PHE A 371 24.77 -7.14 23.31
N PHE A 372 23.58 -6.54 23.23
CA PHE A 372 22.35 -7.09 23.78
C PHE A 372 21.51 -7.73 22.69
N LEU A 373 21.22 -9.00 22.88
CA LEU A 373 20.35 -9.80 22.02
C LEU A 373 18.95 -9.86 22.61
N PHE A 374 17.97 -9.36 21.88
CA PHE A 374 16.57 -9.63 22.20
C PHE A 374 16.02 -10.66 21.22
N THR A 375 15.20 -11.57 21.72
CA THR A 375 14.37 -12.44 20.90
C THR A 375 13.00 -11.78 20.77
N THR A 376 12.50 -11.62 19.56
CA THR A 376 11.06 -11.47 19.37
C THR A 376 10.39 -12.75 19.89
N PRO A 377 9.36 -12.67 20.75
CA PRO A 377 8.62 -13.84 21.20
C PRO A 377 7.99 -14.63 20.06
#